data_AF-A0A517N4I2-F1
#
_entry.id   AF-A0A517N4I2-F1
#
_cell.length_a   1.000
_cell.length_b   1.000
_cell.length_c   1.000
_cell.angle_alpha   90.00
_cell.angle_beta   90.00
_cell.angle_gamma   90.00
#
_symmetry.space_group_name_H-M   'P 1'
#
loop_
_entity.id
_entity.type
_entity.pdbx_description
1 polymer ?
#
loop_
_entity_poly.entity_id
_entity_poly.type
_entity_poly.pdbx_seq_one_letter_code
_entity_poly.pdbx_strand_id
1 'polypeptide(L)'
;MFEKWISASTGQLFMVLVSSVVVYAAILLYTRLAGLRSFSKMSAADFAMTIAVGSLFGATVSAPSPTLFVGLFSLLCLFAAQWALASLRRKSDRFSKLVDNQPLLLMVDGEIIQQNLEQANMTESDLFGKLREANALNFDQVKAVVFETTGDVSVLHNADDNIKLEPRFFEGVIGADRLFP
;
A
#
# COMPACT_ATOMS: atom_id res chain seq x y z
N MET A 1 16.81 -41.15 -2.41
CA MET A 1 16.00 -39.92 -2.30
C MET A 1 16.66 -38.89 -1.38
N PHE A 2 17.19 -39.30 -0.21
CA PHE A 2 17.93 -38.43 0.71
C PHE A 2 19.24 -37.87 0.12
N GLU A 3 20.01 -38.69 -0.62
CA GLU A 3 21.21 -38.22 -1.30
C GLU A 3 20.91 -37.14 -2.35
N LYS A 4 19.85 -37.27 -3.16
CA LYS A 4 19.46 -36.23 -4.14
C LYS A 4 18.92 -34.95 -3.51
N TRP A 5 18.59 -34.97 -2.22
CA TRP A 5 18.11 -33.82 -1.46
C TRP A 5 19.26 -33.06 -0.79
N ILE A 6 20.39 -33.74 -0.51
CA ILE A 6 21.59 -33.17 0.15
C ILE A 6 22.75 -32.97 -0.85
N SER A 7 22.82 -33.77 -1.91
CA SER A 7 23.84 -33.65 -2.95
C SER A 7 23.43 -32.57 -3.94
N ALA A 8 23.91 -31.36 -3.67
CA ALA A 8 23.98 -30.31 -4.67
C ALA A 8 25.33 -30.43 -5.38
N SER A 9 25.31 -30.45 -6.71
CA SER A 9 26.55 -30.34 -7.49
C SER A 9 27.23 -29.02 -7.15
N THR A 10 28.57 -28.99 -7.07
CA THR A 10 29.34 -27.75 -6.86
C THR A 10 28.97 -26.68 -7.90
N GLY A 11 28.60 -27.11 -9.11
CA GLY A 11 28.08 -26.23 -10.15
C GLY A 11 26.68 -25.67 -9.85
N GLN A 12 25.78 -26.44 -9.23
CA GLN A 12 24.46 -25.96 -8.81
C GLN A 12 24.57 -24.94 -7.68
N LEU A 13 25.44 -25.21 -6.70
CA LEU A 13 25.72 -24.27 -5.61
C LEU A 13 26.30 -22.96 -6.13
N PHE A 14 27.23 -23.04 -7.09
CA PHE A 14 27.80 -21.86 -7.73
C PHE A 14 26.74 -21.08 -8.53
N MET A 15 25.90 -21.76 -9.31
CA MET A 15 24.82 -21.13 -10.05
C MET A 15 23.82 -20.43 -9.12
N VAL A 16 23.39 -21.08 -8.03
CA VAL A 16 22.47 -20.48 -7.05
C VAL A 16 23.11 -19.27 -6.37
N LEU A 17 24.39 -19.34 -6.02
CA LEU A 17 25.12 -18.23 -5.41
C LEU A 17 25.20 -17.03 -6.36
N VAL A 18 25.61 -17.26 -7.61
CA VAL A 18 25.70 -16.19 -8.62
C VAL A 18 24.32 -15.60 -8.92
N SER A 19 23.32 -16.44 -9.17
CA SER A 19 21.95 -15.97 -9.48
C SER A 19 21.32 -15.23 -8.29
N SER A 20 21.55 -15.66 -7.04
CA SER A 20 21.04 -14.94 -5.87
C SER A 20 21.68 -13.56 -5.71
N VAL A 21 23.00 -13.45 -5.90
CA VAL A 21 23.71 -12.16 -5.81
C VAL A 21 23.27 -11.22 -6.93
N VAL A 22 23.14 -11.73 -8.15
CA VAL A 22 22.70 -10.95 -9.31
C VAL A 22 21.25 -10.48 -9.14
N VAL A 23 20.34 -11.37 -8.71
CA VAL A 23 18.94 -11.02 -8.47
C VAL A 23 18.82 -10.01 -7.34
N TYR A 24 19.58 -10.18 -6.24
CA TYR A 24 19.56 -9.24 -5.14
C TYR A 24 20.09 -7.85 -5.53
N ALA A 25 21.21 -7.80 -6.26
CA ALA A 25 21.75 -6.55 -6.80
C ALA A 25 20.78 -5.90 -7.79
N ALA A 26 20.12 -6.69 -8.64
CA ALA A 26 19.10 -6.20 -9.57
C ALA A 26 17.89 -5.63 -8.81
N ILE A 27 17.39 -6.30 -7.76
CA ILE A 27 16.30 -5.78 -6.92
C ILE A 27 16.69 -4.47 -6.26
N LEU A 28 17.89 -4.37 -5.66
CA LEU A 28 18.36 -3.14 -5.03
C LEU A 28 18.53 -2.01 -6.05
N LEU A 29 19.09 -2.32 -7.22
CA LEU A 29 19.25 -1.37 -8.31
C LEU A 29 17.89 -0.88 -8.82
N TYR A 30 16.97 -1.79 -9.12
CA TYR A 30 15.64 -1.45 -9.62
C TYR A 30 14.81 -0.69 -8.58
N THR A 31 14.90 -1.06 -7.30
CA THR A 31 14.24 -0.33 -6.19
C THR A 31 14.80 1.08 -6.05
N ARG A 32 16.12 1.24 -6.22
CA ARG A 32 16.80 2.55 -6.15
C ARG A 32 16.51 3.42 -7.38
N LEU A 33 16.37 2.83 -8.56
CA LEU A 33 16.02 3.52 -9.82
C LEU A 33 14.53 3.90 -9.87
N ALA A 34 13.64 3.06 -9.34
CA ALA A 34 12.19 3.30 -9.34
C ALA A 34 11.72 4.29 -8.24
N GLY A 35 12.57 4.60 -7.24
CA GLY A 35 12.23 5.46 -6.12
C GLY A 35 11.30 4.81 -5.07
N LEU A 36 11.09 5.50 -3.94
CA LEU A 36 10.35 5.05 -2.74
C LEU A 36 8.85 4.70 -2.95
N ARG A 37 8.39 4.59 -4.20
CA ARG A 37 6.97 4.45 -4.57
C ARG A 37 6.59 3.21 -5.36
N SER A 38 7.47 2.24 -5.51
CA SER A 38 7.21 1.06 -6.36
C SER A 38 5.91 0.30 -6.04
N PHE A 39 5.34 0.44 -4.83
CA PHE A 39 4.05 -0.16 -4.42
C PHE A 39 3.02 0.83 -3.86
N SER A 40 3.28 2.14 -3.93
CA SER A 40 2.57 3.23 -3.23
C SER A 40 1.09 3.47 -3.61
N LYS A 41 0.52 2.61 -4.45
CA LYS A 41 -0.89 2.69 -4.89
C LYS A 41 -1.65 1.37 -4.65
N MET A 42 -0.99 0.34 -4.12
CA MET A 42 -1.65 -0.91 -3.74
C MET A 42 -1.98 -0.86 -2.26
N SER A 43 -3.20 -1.28 -1.88
CA SER A 43 -3.48 -1.50 -0.47
C SER A 43 -2.57 -2.61 0.07
N ALA A 44 -2.30 -2.59 1.38
CA ALA A 44 -1.50 -3.64 2.03
C ALA A 44 -2.09 -5.04 1.77
N ALA A 45 -3.42 -5.15 1.67
CA ALA A 45 -4.12 -6.38 1.35
C ALA A 45 -3.85 -6.85 -0.09
N ASP A 46 -3.88 -5.93 -1.07
CA ASP A 46 -3.62 -6.26 -2.48
C ASP A 46 -2.17 -6.70 -2.70
N PHE A 47 -1.23 -6.07 -1.98
CA PHE A 47 0.17 -6.45 -2.01
C PHE A 47 0.39 -7.85 -1.41
N ALA A 48 -0.19 -8.12 -0.24
CA ALA A 48 -0.12 -9.45 0.39
C ALA A 48 -0.73 -10.55 -0.48
N MET A 49 -1.88 -10.27 -1.11
CA MET A 49 -2.53 -11.19 -2.05
C MET A 49 -1.64 -11.49 -3.26
N THR A 50 -1.01 -10.46 -3.83
CA THR A 50 -0.10 -10.62 -4.99
C THR A 50 1.07 -11.55 -4.66
N ILE A 51 1.69 -11.37 -3.49
CA ILE A 51 2.78 -12.24 -3.02
C ILE A 51 2.27 -13.66 -2.76
N ALA A 52 1.14 -13.80 -2.08
CA ALA A 52 0.58 -15.12 -1.73
C ALA A 52 0.26 -15.94 -2.99
N VAL A 53 -0.37 -15.31 -3.99
CA VAL A 53 -0.70 -15.96 -5.27
C VAL A 53 0.58 -16.36 -6.01
N GLY A 54 1.56 -15.45 -6.14
CA GLY A 54 2.82 -15.76 -6.81
C GLY A 54 3.61 -16.88 -6.15
N SER A 55 3.66 -16.88 -4.81
CA SER A 55 4.32 -17.92 -4.01
C SER A 55 3.63 -19.27 -4.16
N LEU A 56 2.30 -19.31 -4.03
CA LEU A 56 1.53 -20.54 -4.13
C LEU A 56 1.57 -21.12 -5.55
N PHE A 57 1.52 -20.27 -6.58
CA PHE A 57 1.72 -20.66 -7.97
C PHE A 57 3.12 -21.27 -8.17
N GLY A 58 4.17 -20.58 -7.72
CA GLY A 58 5.55 -21.06 -7.82
C GLY A 58 5.76 -22.40 -7.11
N ALA A 59 5.22 -22.57 -5.91
CA ALA A 59 5.29 -23.81 -5.14
C ALA A 59 4.54 -24.97 -5.82
N THR A 60 3.33 -24.72 -6.33
CA THR A 60 2.49 -25.74 -6.99
C THR A 60 3.11 -26.23 -8.30
N VAL A 61 3.80 -25.35 -9.03
CA VAL A 61 4.40 -25.68 -10.34
C VAL A 61 5.81 -26.26 -10.19
N SER A 62 6.58 -25.82 -9.19
CA SER A 62 8.02 -26.14 -9.07
C SER A 62 8.32 -27.34 -8.17
N ALA A 63 7.35 -27.78 -7.36
CA ALA A 63 7.52 -28.88 -6.43
C ALA A 63 6.44 -29.97 -6.62
N PRO A 64 6.76 -31.26 -6.38
CA PRO A 64 5.77 -32.33 -6.40
C PRO A 64 4.68 -32.20 -5.31
N SER A 65 4.89 -31.32 -4.33
CA SER A 65 3.97 -31.02 -3.23
C SER A 65 3.97 -29.50 -2.97
N PRO A 66 2.81 -28.83 -2.90
CA PRO A 66 1.45 -29.38 -2.97
C PRO A 66 1.11 -29.94 -4.36
N THR A 67 0.21 -30.94 -4.42
CA THR A 67 -0.29 -31.43 -5.70
C THR A 67 -1.04 -30.32 -6.44
N LEU A 68 -1.17 -30.43 -7.77
CA LEU A 68 -1.89 -29.44 -8.57
C LEU A 68 -3.30 -29.15 -8.03
N PHE A 69 -4.02 -30.20 -7.61
CA PHE A 69 -5.35 -30.05 -7.04
C PHE A 69 -5.34 -29.26 -5.72
N VAL A 70 -4.39 -29.57 -4.83
CA VAL A 70 -4.24 -28.84 -3.56
C VAL A 70 -3.86 -27.38 -3.83
N GLY A 71 -2.92 -27.12 -4.76
CA GLY A 71 -2.54 -25.76 -5.14
C GLY A 71 -3.70 -24.95 -5.72
N LEU A 72 -4.49 -25.53 -6.64
CA LEU A 72 -5.69 -24.89 -7.20
C LEU A 72 -6.77 -24.63 -6.13
N PHE A 73 -7.00 -25.59 -5.24
CA PHE A 73 -7.95 -25.43 -4.14
C PHE A 73 -7.49 -24.34 -3.15
N SER A 74 -6.20 -24.28 -2.84
CA SER A 74 -5.61 -23.23 -2.01
C SER A 74 -5.77 -21.84 -2.65
N LEU A 75 -5.57 -21.71 -3.96
CA LEU A 75 -5.85 -20.47 -4.70
C LEU A 75 -7.32 -20.09 -4.63
N LEU A 76 -8.24 -21.05 -4.85
CA LEU A 76 -9.68 -20.83 -4.72
C LEU A 76 -10.04 -20.32 -3.33
N CYS A 77 -9.52 -20.93 -2.27
CA CYS A 77 -9.73 -20.50 -0.89
C CYS A 77 -9.19 -19.08 -0.65
N LEU A 78 -8.02 -18.74 -1.16
CA LEU A 78 -7.45 -17.39 -1.05
C LEU A 78 -8.34 -16.33 -1.72
N PHE A 79 -8.79 -16.57 -2.96
CA PHE A 79 -9.70 -15.66 -3.66
C PHE A 79 -11.07 -15.57 -2.99
N ALA A 80 -11.61 -16.70 -2.50
CA ALA A 80 -12.87 -16.72 -1.76
C ALA A 80 -12.75 -15.92 -0.45
N ALA A 81 -11.64 -16.04 0.27
CA ALA A 81 -11.37 -15.27 1.48
C ALA A 81 -11.24 -13.77 1.18
N GLN A 82 -10.52 -13.38 0.12
CA GLN A 82 -10.43 -11.98 -0.31
C GLN A 82 -11.82 -11.41 -0.66
N TRP A 83 -12.64 -12.17 -1.39
CA TRP A 83 -14.00 -11.77 -1.74
C TRP A 83 -14.90 -11.66 -0.50
N ALA A 84 -14.78 -12.59 0.45
CA ALA A 84 -15.51 -12.57 1.71
C ALA A 84 -15.12 -11.34 2.55
N LEU A 85 -13.83 -11.05 2.69
CA LEU A 85 -13.31 -9.86 3.37
C LEU A 85 -13.82 -8.57 2.72
N ALA A 86 -13.74 -8.45 1.40
CA ALA A 86 -14.28 -7.29 0.67
C ALA A 86 -15.79 -7.14 0.89
N SER A 87 -16.53 -8.25 0.88
CA SER A 87 -17.98 -8.24 1.12
C SER A 87 -18.34 -7.84 2.56
N LEU A 88 -17.56 -8.29 3.55
CA LEU A 88 -17.70 -7.93 4.96
C LEU A 88 -17.41 -6.43 5.18
N ARG A 89 -16.32 -5.92 4.58
CA ARG A 89 -15.96 -4.49 4.61
C ARG A 89 -17.10 -3.62 4.08
N ARG A 90 -17.70 -3.97 2.94
CA ARG A 90 -18.84 -3.21 2.36
C ARG A 90 -20.12 -3.26 3.19
N LYS A 91 -20.35 -4.32 3.96
CA LYS A 91 -21.60 -4.51 4.72
C LYS A 91 -21.52 -3.96 6.15
N SER A 92 -20.32 -3.66 6.65
CA SER A 92 -20.11 -3.27 8.04
C SER A 92 -19.01 -2.23 8.15
N ASP A 93 -19.41 -0.99 8.41
CA ASP A 93 -18.49 0.12 8.67
C ASP A 93 -17.58 -0.18 9.87
N ARG A 94 -18.10 -0.88 10.89
CA ARG A 94 -17.29 -1.30 12.05
C ARG A 94 -16.18 -2.27 11.65
N PHE A 95 -16.47 -3.18 10.72
CA PHE A 95 -15.47 -4.14 10.23
C PHE A 95 -14.46 -3.45 9.30
N SER A 96 -14.91 -2.57 8.42
CA SER A 96 -14.01 -1.75 7.60
C SER A 96 -13.08 -0.92 8.49
N LYS A 97 -13.59 -0.23 9.51
CA LYS A 97 -12.77 0.54 10.47
C LYS A 97 -11.80 -0.30 11.31
N LEU A 98 -12.04 -1.60 11.46
CA LEU A 98 -11.17 -2.53 12.19
C LEU A 98 -10.02 -3.04 11.30
N VAL A 99 -10.31 -3.28 10.02
CA VAL A 99 -9.39 -3.92 9.07
C VAL A 99 -8.62 -2.90 8.23
N ASP A 100 -9.22 -1.74 7.98
CA ASP A 100 -8.65 -0.68 7.17
C ASP A 100 -8.11 0.45 8.03
N ASN A 101 -7.04 1.07 7.54
CA ASN A 101 -6.67 2.40 8.03
C ASN A 101 -7.81 3.38 7.72
N GLN A 102 -7.96 4.40 8.55
CA GLN A 102 -8.91 5.49 8.28
C GLN A 102 -8.15 6.68 7.68
N PRO A 103 -8.77 7.42 6.74
CA PRO A 103 -8.15 8.61 6.22
C PRO A 103 -8.03 9.66 7.33
N LEU A 104 -6.95 10.44 7.31
CA LEU A 104 -6.58 11.36 8.38
C LEU A 104 -6.31 12.75 7.80
N LEU A 105 -6.98 13.77 8.33
CA LEU A 105 -6.77 15.15 7.91
C LEU A 105 -5.38 15.64 8.36
N LEU A 106 -4.49 16.01 7.45
CA LEU A 106 -3.15 16.50 7.76
C LEU A 106 -3.07 18.03 7.82
N MET A 107 -3.92 18.72 7.07
CA MET A 107 -3.86 20.17 6.91
C MET A 107 -5.24 20.71 6.54
N VAL A 108 -5.58 21.90 7.03
CA VAL A 108 -6.83 22.62 6.73
C VAL A 108 -6.55 24.10 6.56
N ASP A 109 -7.08 24.72 5.50
CA ASP A 109 -6.98 26.17 5.24
C ASP A 109 -5.58 26.77 5.48
N GLY A 110 -4.54 26.16 4.92
CA GLY A 110 -3.16 26.62 5.09
C GLY A 110 -2.46 26.16 6.38
N GLU A 111 -3.18 25.62 7.37
CA GLU A 111 -2.64 25.23 8.67
C GLU A 111 -2.36 23.73 8.78
N ILE A 112 -1.13 23.40 9.16
CA ILE A 112 -0.67 22.02 9.34
C ILE A 112 -1.10 21.50 10.71
N ILE A 113 -1.69 20.31 10.74
CA ILE A 113 -2.13 19.64 11.96
C ILE A 113 -1.00 18.72 12.44
N GLN A 114 -0.09 19.25 13.26
CA GLN A 114 1.14 18.55 13.65
C GLN A 114 0.91 17.17 14.30
N GLN A 115 -0.10 17.06 15.17
CA GLN A 115 -0.47 15.79 15.80
C GLN A 115 -0.85 14.71 14.79
N ASN A 116 -1.47 15.10 13.68
CA ASN A 116 -1.91 14.18 12.64
C ASN A 116 -0.75 13.78 11.72
N LEU A 117 0.26 14.65 11.53
CA LEU A 117 1.52 14.26 10.88
C LEU A 117 2.28 13.22 11.70
N GLU A 118 2.37 13.41 13.02
CA GLU A 118 2.98 12.42 13.92
C GLU A 118 2.25 11.07 13.86
N GLN A 119 0.92 11.09 13.89
CA GLN A 119 0.10 9.88 13.76
C GLN A 119 0.26 9.20 12.39
N ALA A 120 0.42 9.97 11.31
CA ALA A 120 0.69 9.45 9.97
C ALA A 120 2.15 9.02 9.78
N ASN A 121 3.02 9.22 10.78
CA ASN A 121 4.47 9.03 10.67
C ASN A 121 5.06 9.77 9.47
N MET A 122 4.60 11.00 9.23
CA MET A 122 5.03 11.88 8.16
C MET A 122 5.75 13.11 8.71
N THR A 123 6.83 13.52 8.05
CA THR A 123 7.49 14.80 8.33
C THR A 123 6.83 15.93 7.53
N GLU A 124 7.05 17.18 7.93
CA GLU A 124 6.66 18.33 7.11
C GLU A 124 7.30 18.30 5.72
N SER A 125 8.53 17.79 5.61
CA SER A 125 9.22 17.65 4.32
C SER A 125 8.49 16.67 3.39
N ASP A 126 7.89 15.62 3.93
CA ASP A 126 7.06 14.68 3.16
C ASP A 126 5.77 15.36 2.69
N LEU A 127 5.10 16.08 3.59
CA LEU A 127 3.91 16.88 3.26
C LEU A 127 4.22 17.91 2.16
N PHE A 128 5.33 18.64 2.26
CA PHE A 128 5.75 19.60 1.23
C PHE A 128 6.11 18.92 -0.10
N GLY A 129 6.61 17.68 -0.06
CA GLY A 129 6.75 16.84 -1.24
C GLY A 129 5.41 16.60 -1.93
N LYS A 130 4.36 16.30 -1.16
CA LYS A 130 3.00 16.05 -1.66
C LYS A 130 2.27 17.30 -2.14
N LEU A 131 2.43 18.43 -1.44
CA LEU A 131 1.94 19.73 -1.90
C LEU A 131 2.55 20.09 -3.27
N ARG A 132 3.86 19.91 -3.44
CA ARG A 132 4.54 20.14 -4.72
C ARG A 132 4.04 19.19 -5.82
N GLU A 133 3.85 17.92 -5.48
CA GLU A 133 3.30 16.93 -6.43
C GLU A 133 1.91 17.33 -6.93
N ALA A 134 1.08 17.93 -6.06
CA ALA A 134 -0.25 18.42 -6.42
C ALA A 134 -0.24 19.77 -7.16
N ASN A 135 0.91 20.43 -7.33
CA ASN A 135 1.00 21.84 -7.77
C ASN A 135 0.32 22.83 -6.81
N ALA A 136 0.35 22.53 -5.51
CA ALA A 136 0.01 23.51 -4.50
C ALA A 136 1.18 24.52 -4.33
N LEU A 137 1.11 25.63 -5.06
CA LEU A 137 2.08 26.72 -5.10
C LEU A 137 2.23 27.50 -3.78
N ASN A 138 1.13 27.75 -3.07
CA ASN A 138 1.11 28.51 -1.82
C ASN A 138 0.20 27.81 -0.78
N PHE A 139 0.40 28.07 0.51
CA PHE A 139 -0.44 27.51 1.56
C PHE A 139 -1.88 28.05 1.54
N ASP A 140 -2.07 29.32 1.18
CA ASP A 140 -3.38 29.99 1.21
C ASP A 140 -4.43 29.36 0.29
N GLN A 141 -4.00 28.71 -0.79
CA GLN A 141 -4.89 28.00 -1.69
C GLN A 141 -5.21 26.57 -1.23
N VAL A 142 -4.51 26.03 -0.23
CA VAL A 142 -4.73 24.65 0.25
C VAL A 142 -5.91 24.64 1.21
N LYS A 143 -7.00 24.01 0.78
CA LYS A 143 -8.23 23.88 1.57
C LYS A 143 -8.17 22.69 2.51
N ALA A 144 -7.69 21.55 2.02
CA ALA A 144 -7.52 20.35 2.83
C ALA A 144 -6.40 19.47 2.29
N VAL A 145 -5.69 18.79 3.20
CA VAL A 145 -4.80 17.69 2.86
C VAL A 145 -5.21 16.47 3.66
N VAL A 146 -5.44 15.34 3.00
CA VAL A 146 -5.89 14.10 3.62
C VAL A 146 -4.88 12.99 3.33
N PHE A 147 -4.42 12.32 4.39
CA PHE A 147 -3.67 11.08 4.30
C PHE A 147 -4.65 9.94 4.08
N GLU A 148 -4.56 9.28 2.94
CA GLU A 148 -5.51 8.26 2.51
C GLU A 148 -5.16 6.88 3.09
N THR A 149 -6.16 6.00 3.11
CA THR A 149 -6.01 4.62 3.61
C THR A 149 -4.99 3.79 2.82
N THR A 150 -4.71 4.19 1.58
CA THR A 150 -3.69 3.62 0.69
C THR A 150 -2.27 4.07 1.02
N GLY A 151 -2.11 5.06 1.91
CA GLY A 151 -0.84 5.74 2.18
C GLY A 151 -0.47 6.83 1.16
N ASP A 152 -1.40 7.18 0.27
CA ASP A 152 -1.24 8.36 -0.59
C ASP A 152 -1.78 9.62 0.11
N VAL A 153 -1.53 10.79 -0.47
CA VAL A 153 -1.95 12.07 0.10
C VAL A 153 -2.76 12.83 -0.94
N SER A 154 -4.02 13.08 -0.62
CA SER A 154 -4.92 13.91 -1.40
C SER A 154 -4.74 15.36 -0.98
N VAL A 155 -4.38 16.23 -1.92
CA VAL A 155 -4.26 17.68 -1.69
C VAL A 155 -5.38 18.37 -2.45
N LEU A 156 -6.31 18.99 -1.71
CA LEU A 156 -7.38 19.80 -2.27
C LEU A 156 -6.96 21.27 -2.16
N HIS A 157 -6.70 21.89 -3.31
CA HIS A 157 -6.31 23.29 -3.37
C HIS A 157 -7.06 24.04 -4.47
N ASN A 158 -7.39 25.30 -4.21
CA ASN A 158 -8.00 26.21 -5.17
C ASN A 158 -7.66 27.65 -4.78
N ALA A 159 -7.36 28.49 -5.78
CA ALA A 159 -7.09 29.90 -5.57
C ALA A 159 -8.37 30.74 -5.34
N ASP A 160 -9.55 30.21 -5.69
CA ASP A 160 -10.83 30.86 -5.43
C ASP A 160 -11.39 30.40 -4.08
N ASP A 161 -11.41 31.32 -3.11
CA ASP A 161 -11.93 31.09 -1.76
C ASP A 161 -13.44 30.83 -1.71
N ASN A 162 -14.18 31.15 -2.78
CA ASN A 162 -15.61 30.90 -2.83
C ASN A 162 -15.95 29.43 -3.12
N ILE A 163 -14.97 28.64 -3.55
CA ILE A 163 -15.17 27.21 -3.82
C ILE A 163 -15.18 26.46 -2.50
N LYS A 164 -16.37 25.98 -2.15
CA LYS A 164 -16.59 25.18 -0.94
C LYS A 164 -16.30 23.71 -1.20
N LEU A 165 -15.76 23.06 -0.18
CA LEU A 165 -15.60 21.62 -0.14
C LEU A 165 -16.96 20.94 0.05
N GLU A 166 -17.18 19.82 -0.64
CA GLU A 166 -18.37 18.98 -0.45
C GLU A 166 -18.21 18.14 0.83
N PRO A 167 -19.04 18.33 1.87
CA PRO A 167 -18.86 17.65 3.17
C PRO A 167 -18.87 16.13 3.08
N ARG A 168 -19.64 15.57 2.14
CA ARG A 168 -19.71 14.11 1.92
C ARG A 168 -18.38 13.48 1.57
N PHE A 169 -17.44 14.23 0.97
CA PHE A 169 -16.11 13.71 0.62
C PHE A 169 -15.21 13.48 1.84
N PHE A 170 -15.56 14.08 2.98
CA PHE A 170 -14.80 13.98 4.23
C PHE A 170 -15.47 13.09 5.28
N GLU A 171 -16.57 12.41 4.92
CA GLU A 171 -17.21 11.45 5.80
C GLU A 171 -16.23 10.31 6.16
N GLY A 172 -16.00 10.11 7.46
CA GLY A 172 -15.06 9.10 7.96
C GLY A 172 -13.59 9.52 7.97
N VAL A 173 -13.25 10.73 7.53
CA VAL A 173 -11.92 11.32 7.71
C VAL A 173 -11.75 11.79 9.15
N ILE A 174 -10.72 11.27 9.83
CA ILE A 174 -10.39 11.68 11.19
C ILE A 174 -9.94 13.15 11.19
N GLY A 175 -10.57 13.98 12.02
CA GLY A 175 -10.29 15.41 12.14
C GLY A 175 -11.06 16.30 11.16
N ALA A 176 -11.99 15.75 10.38
CA ALA A 176 -12.81 16.51 9.42
C ALA A 176 -13.77 17.52 10.07
N ASP A 177 -14.03 17.41 11.37
CA ASP A 177 -14.76 18.41 12.16
C ASP A 177 -14.12 19.81 12.08
N ARG A 178 -12.81 19.90 11.81
CA ARG A 178 -12.11 21.17 11.60
C ARG A 178 -12.43 21.86 10.28
N LEU A 179 -12.93 21.13 9.28
CA LEU A 179 -13.26 21.68 7.95
C LEU A 179 -14.63 22.36 7.91
N PHE A 180 -15.54 21.97 8.80
CA PHE A 180 -16.94 22.41 8.81
C PHE A 180 -17.41 22.76 10.23
N PRO A 181 -16.83 23.81 10.86
CA PRO A 181 -17.18 24.23 12.22
C PRO A 181 -18.59 24.85 12.35
#